data_AF-A0A1Y4VAE9-F1
#
_entry.id   AF-A0A1Y4VAE9-F1
#
_cell.length_a   1.000
_cell.length_b   1.000
_cell.length_c   1.000
_cell.angle_alpha   90.00
_cell.angle_beta   90.00
_cell.angle_gamma   90.00
#
_symmetry.space_group_name_H-M   'P 1'
#
loop_
_entity.id
_entity.type
_entity.pdbx_description
1 polymer ?
#
loop_
_entity_poly.entity_id
_entity_poly.type
_entity_poly.pdbx_seq_one_letter_code
_entity_poly.pdbx_strand_id
1 'polypeptide(L)'
;MKKKKKQENYLDRIPEINDKKWELDENGLVEVTVENTGFYNTIAQKFFKRPRYSFIKLDKYGTCVWQQIDGKKTIYEIGQILKNTHKGAADQLYERLASYFKILESNGYVVFLNGSSDK
;
A
#
# COMPACT_ATOMS: atom_id res chain seq x y z
N MET A 1 -37.34 -8.51 -6.42
CA MET A 1 -36.24 -8.16 -7.35
C MET A 1 -34.91 -8.42 -6.65
N LYS A 2 -34.07 -9.34 -7.16
CA LYS A 2 -32.72 -9.56 -6.63
C LYS A 2 -31.85 -8.35 -7.05
N LYS A 3 -31.35 -7.55 -6.10
CA LYS A 3 -30.33 -6.52 -6.38
C LYS A 3 -29.14 -7.24 -7.01
N LYS A 4 -28.82 -6.96 -8.29
CA LYS A 4 -27.54 -7.35 -8.88
C LYS A 4 -26.44 -6.69 -8.03
N LYS A 5 -25.63 -7.49 -7.32
CA LYS A 5 -24.36 -6.99 -6.75
C LYS A 5 -23.57 -6.44 -7.94
N LYS A 6 -23.37 -5.13 -7.97
CA LYS A 6 -22.44 -4.48 -8.89
C LYS A 6 -21.07 -5.07 -8.52
N GLN A 7 -20.35 -5.70 -9.46
CA GLN A 7 -18.95 -6.01 -9.24
C GLN A 7 -18.26 -4.66 -9.02
N GLU A 8 -17.82 -4.40 -7.79
CA GLU A 8 -17.03 -3.21 -7.50
C GLU A 8 -15.69 -3.35 -8.22
N ASN A 9 -15.38 -2.37 -9.05
CA ASN A 9 -14.12 -2.34 -9.78
C ASN A 9 -13.01 -2.02 -8.77
N TYR A 10 -11.99 -2.89 -8.71
CA TYR A 10 -10.86 -2.72 -7.79
C TYR A 10 -10.15 -1.37 -7.95
N LEU A 11 -10.09 -0.85 -9.18
CA LEU A 11 -9.45 0.44 -9.46
C LEU A 11 -10.20 1.64 -8.88
N ASP A 12 -11.49 1.49 -8.56
CA ASP A 12 -12.33 2.55 -7.99
C ASP A 12 -12.22 2.60 -6.45
N ARG A 13 -11.44 1.70 -5.83
CA ARG A 13 -11.21 1.71 -4.38
C ARG A 13 -10.25 2.84 -3.99
N ILE A 14 -10.49 3.43 -2.83
CA ILE A 14 -9.67 4.50 -2.24
C ILE A 14 -8.75 3.89 -1.17
N PRO A 15 -7.44 3.76 -1.41
CA PRO A 15 -6.49 3.29 -0.42
C PRO A 15 -6.17 4.37 0.64
N GLU A 16 -5.91 3.91 1.85
CA GLU A 16 -5.44 4.71 2.98
C GLU A 16 -4.30 3.97 3.69
N ILE A 17 -3.26 4.70 4.11
CA ILE A 17 -2.13 4.11 4.84
C ILE A 17 -2.59 3.67 6.22
N ASN A 18 -2.34 2.40 6.56
CA ASN A 18 -2.80 1.78 7.80
C ASN A 18 -1.90 2.14 9.00
N ASP A 19 -2.03 3.38 9.50
CA ASP A 19 -1.31 3.95 10.65
C ASP A 19 0.20 3.61 10.68
N LYS A 20 0.81 3.55 9.49
CA LYS A 20 2.24 3.30 9.33
C LYS A 20 2.97 4.63 9.36
N LYS A 21 3.95 4.75 10.24
CA LYS A 21 4.93 5.85 10.19
C LYS A 21 5.83 5.65 8.97
N TRP A 22 6.08 6.73 8.23
CA TRP A 22 7.01 6.72 7.10
C TRP A 22 7.63 8.10 6.91
N GLU A 23 8.79 8.13 6.27
CA GLU A 23 9.52 9.36 5.94
C GLU A 23 10.23 9.24 4.59
N LEU A 24 10.81 10.34 4.11
CA LEU A 24 11.69 10.34 2.95
C LEU A 24 13.14 10.28 3.42
N ASP A 25 13.90 9.35 2.85
CA ASP A 25 15.34 9.28 3.09
C ASP A 25 16.11 10.39 2.34
N GLU A 26 17.43 10.40 2.52
CA GLU A 26 18.34 11.35 1.84
C GLU A 26 18.29 11.29 0.30
N ASN A 27 17.77 10.20 -0.27
CA ASN A 27 17.62 10.01 -1.72
C ASN A 27 16.18 10.32 -2.20
N GLY A 28 15.30 10.78 -1.31
CA GLY A 28 13.90 11.03 -1.59
C GLY A 28 13.07 9.76 -1.77
N LEU A 29 13.52 8.62 -1.24
CA LEU A 29 12.79 7.36 -1.25
C LEU A 29 11.98 7.20 0.04
N VAL A 30 10.78 6.64 -0.08
CA VAL A 30 9.94 6.37 1.09
C VAL A 30 10.56 5.24 1.90
N GLU A 31 10.72 5.47 3.20
CA GLU A 31 11.05 4.45 4.19
C GLU A 31 9.90 4.28 5.18
N VAL A 32 9.31 3.08 5.22
CA VAL A 32 8.19 2.75 6.10
C VAL A 32 8.72 2.08 7.37
N THR A 33 8.34 2.62 8.53
CA THR A 33 8.63 2.02 9.84
C THR A 33 7.55 0.98 10.17
N VAL A 34 7.98 -0.26 10.40
CA VAL A 34 7.12 -1.38 10.79
C VAL A 34 7.49 -1.82 12.19
N GLU A 35 6.53 -1.74 13.12
CA GLU A 35 6.71 -2.35 14.45
C GLU A 35 6.52 -3.86 14.36
N ASN A 36 7.49 -4.63 14.85
CA ASN A 36 7.47 -6.09 14.82
C ASN A 36 6.61 -6.68 15.97
N THR A 37 5.35 -6.23 16.11
CA THR A 37 4.47 -6.55 17.25
C THR A 37 3.53 -7.75 17.06
N GLY A 38 3.69 -8.55 16.00
CA GLY A 38 2.86 -9.75 15.75
C GLY A 38 3.48 -11.07 16.24
N PHE A 39 2.79 -11.81 17.12
CA PHE A 39 2.98 -13.23 17.54
C PHE A 39 4.38 -13.75 17.91
N TYR A 40 5.41 -12.90 18.05
CA TYR A 40 6.73 -13.31 18.58
C TYR A 40 6.82 -13.30 20.11
N ASN A 41 5.68 -13.29 20.80
CA ASN A 41 5.60 -13.16 22.26
C ASN A 41 6.46 -14.20 23.00
N THR A 42 6.67 -15.39 22.45
CA THR A 42 7.46 -16.43 23.11
C THR A 42 8.94 -16.45 22.69
N ILE A 43 9.26 -15.95 21.49
CA ILE A 43 10.62 -15.98 20.92
C ILE A 43 11.40 -14.70 21.26
N ALA A 44 10.72 -13.55 21.32
CA ALA A 44 11.31 -12.28 21.75
C ALA A 44 11.73 -12.32 23.23
N GLN A 45 11.00 -13.05 24.07
CA GLN A 45 11.25 -13.12 25.52
C GLN A 45 12.49 -13.94 25.90
N LYS A 46 12.86 -14.95 25.11
CA LYS A 46 13.95 -15.88 25.49
C LYS A 46 15.26 -15.68 24.74
N PHE A 47 15.33 -14.88 23.65
CA PHE A 47 16.53 -14.95 22.80
C PHE A 47 17.04 -13.70 22.04
N PHE A 48 16.26 -12.71 21.61
CA PHE A 48 16.69 -11.97 20.40
C PHE A 48 17.13 -10.51 20.53
N LYS A 49 18.39 -10.27 20.16
CA LYS A 49 18.97 -9.04 19.59
C LYS A 49 18.29 -8.60 18.27
N ARG A 50 16.97 -8.73 18.13
CA ARG A 50 16.23 -8.27 16.93
C ARG A 50 15.64 -6.89 17.21
N PRO A 51 15.77 -5.94 16.27
CA PRO A 51 15.27 -4.59 16.48
C PRO A 51 13.74 -4.61 16.56
N ARG A 52 13.21 -3.82 17.49
CA ARG A 52 11.77 -3.62 17.73
C ARG A 52 11.04 -3.10 16.48
N TYR A 53 11.78 -2.41 15.62
CA TYR A 53 11.30 -1.80 14.39
C TYR A 53 12.11 -2.32 13.19
N SER A 54 11.44 -2.47 12.07
CA SER A 54 12.04 -2.71 10.76
C SER A 54 11.77 -1.51 9.86
N PHE A 55 12.74 -1.17 9.02
CA PHE A 55 12.62 -0.07 8.06
C PHE A 55 12.55 -0.65 6.64
N ILE A 56 11.49 -0.33 5.91
CA ILE A 56 11.26 -0.83 4.55
C ILE A 56 11.40 0.33 3.58
N LYS A 57 12.52 0.34 2.86
CA LYS A 57 12.80 1.31 1.81
C LYS A 57 12.12 0.89 0.50
N LEU A 58 11.24 1.74 -0.02
CA LEU A 58 10.56 1.53 -1.29
C LEU A 58 11.47 1.90 -2.46
N ASP A 59 11.27 1.24 -3.60
CA ASP A 59 11.89 1.64 -4.85
C ASP A 59 11.29 2.96 -5.38
N LYS A 60 11.84 3.49 -6.47
CA LYS A 60 11.34 4.75 -7.05
C LYS A 60 9.85 4.67 -7.43
N TYR A 61 9.41 3.53 -7.95
CA TYR A 61 8.01 3.32 -8.32
C TYR A 61 7.11 3.30 -7.08
N GLY A 62 7.44 2.48 -6.08
CA GLY A 62 6.71 2.36 -4.83
C GLY A 62 6.69 3.67 -4.05
N THR A 63 7.81 4.40 -4.00
CA THR A 63 7.90 5.76 -3.45
C THR A 63 6.88 6.69 -4.10
N CYS A 64 6.86 6.73 -5.43
CA CYS A 64 5.94 7.60 -6.17
C CYS A 64 4.48 7.23 -5.90
N VAL A 65 4.13 5.94 -5.92
CA VAL A 65 2.78 5.46 -5.62
C VAL A 65 2.39 5.80 -4.18
N TRP A 66 3.25 5.48 -3.20
CA TRP A 66 3.00 5.65 -1.77
C TRP A 66 2.69 7.09 -1.41
N GLN A 67 3.45 8.05 -1.97
CA GLN A 67 3.22 9.48 -1.75
C GLN A 67 1.88 9.99 -2.30
N GLN A 68 1.21 9.26 -3.21
CA GLN A 68 -0.11 9.63 -3.71
C GLN A 68 -1.26 9.14 -2.82
N ILE A 69 -1.00 8.23 -1.87
CA ILE A 69 -2.00 7.64 -0.98
C ILE A 69 -2.35 8.66 0.12
N ASP A 70 -3.52 9.29 -0.03
CA ASP A 70 -4.00 10.36 0.84
C ASP A 70 -5.38 10.05 1.47
N GLY A 71 -5.88 8.83 1.31
CA GLY A 71 -7.22 8.45 1.75
C GLY A 71 -8.35 9.10 0.96
N LYS A 72 -8.07 9.73 -0.20
CA LYS A 72 -9.06 10.42 -1.04
C LYS A 72 -9.05 9.96 -2.48
N LYS A 73 -7.86 9.77 -3.06
CA LYS A 73 -7.71 9.34 -4.46
C LYS A 73 -8.00 7.85 -4.60
N THR A 74 -8.67 7.48 -5.68
CA THR A 74 -8.81 6.09 -6.14
C THR A 74 -7.50 5.55 -6.72
N ILE A 75 -7.37 4.22 -6.81
CA ILE A 75 -6.25 3.59 -7.52
C ILE A 75 -6.18 4.09 -8.97
N TYR A 76 -7.34 4.31 -9.61
CA TYR A 76 -7.41 4.83 -10.98
C TYR A 76 -6.76 6.23 -11.10
N GLU A 77 -7.11 7.15 -10.20
CA GLU A 77 -6.55 8.52 -10.17
C GLU A 77 -5.05 8.52 -9.88
N ILE A 78 -4.59 7.66 -8.96
CA ILE A 78 -3.15 7.47 -8.72
C ILE A 78 -2.46 7.00 -10.01
N GLY A 79 -3.07 6.06 -10.74
CA GLY A 79 -2.55 5.61 -12.03
C GLY A 79 -2.48 6.73 -13.08
N GLN A 80 -3.47 7.63 -13.14
CA GLN A 80 -3.43 8.78 -14.05
C GLN A 80 -2.26 9.73 -13.73
N ILE A 81 -1.99 9.98 -12.45
CA ILE A 81 -0.83 10.79 -12.02
C ILE A 81 0.48 10.14 -12.49
N LEU A 82 0.63 8.83 -12.26
CA LEU A 82 1.83 8.08 -12.67
C LEU A 82 2.00 8.05 -14.19
N LYS A 83 0.90 7.93 -14.95
CA LYS A 83 0.91 7.96 -16.41
C LYS A 83 1.42 9.31 -16.95
N ASN A 84 1.05 10.40 -16.31
CA ASN A 84 1.49 11.74 -16.69
C ASN A 84 2.97 11.96 -16.39
N THR A 85 3.49 11.38 -15.30
CA THR A 85 4.92 11.44 -14.93
C THR A 85 5.79 10.52 -15.80
N HIS A 86 5.25 9.39 -16.28
CA HIS A 86 5.99 8.39 -17.06
C HIS A 86 5.36 8.16 -18.44
N LYS A 87 5.79 8.95 -19.44
CA LYS A 87 5.39 8.76 -20.85
C LYS A 87 6.02 7.46 -21.40
N GLY A 88 5.20 6.44 -21.67
CA GLY A 88 5.61 5.23 -22.40
C GLY A 88 5.23 3.86 -21.82
N ALA A 89 4.58 3.80 -20.65
CA ALA A 89 4.29 2.53 -19.95
C ALA A 89 2.79 2.21 -19.79
N ALA A 90 1.93 2.83 -20.60
CA ALA A 90 0.48 2.92 -20.34
C ALA A 90 -0.25 1.57 -20.26
N ASP A 91 0.14 0.58 -21.07
CA ASP A 91 -0.65 -0.65 -21.24
C ASP A 91 -0.58 -1.57 -20.01
N GLN A 92 0.56 -1.64 -19.32
CA GLN A 92 0.74 -2.46 -18.11
C GLN A 92 0.63 -1.66 -16.80
N LEU A 93 0.42 -0.34 -16.89
CA LEU A 93 0.45 0.53 -15.72
C LEU A 93 -0.59 0.12 -14.67
N TYR A 94 -1.83 -0.13 -15.11
CA TYR A 94 -2.92 -0.47 -14.19
C TYR A 94 -2.82 -1.88 -13.64
N GLU A 95 -2.30 -2.84 -14.42
CA GLU A 95 -2.06 -4.20 -13.94
C GLU A 95 -0.99 -4.24 -12.84
N ARG A 96 0.13 -3.52 -13.07
CA ARG A 96 1.20 -3.37 -12.09
C ARG A 96 0.71 -2.64 -10.84
N LEU A 97 -0.05 -1.55 -11.03
CA LEU A 97 -0.58 -0.76 -9.92
C LEU A 97 -1.58 -1.55 -9.08
N ALA A 98 -2.50 -2.29 -9.71
CA ALA A 98 -3.44 -3.15 -9.02
C ALA A 98 -2.70 -4.25 -8.22
N SER A 99 -1.68 -4.87 -8.82
CA SER A 99 -0.86 -5.89 -8.15
C SER A 99 -0.10 -5.31 -6.95
N TYR A 100 0.47 -4.12 -7.10
CA TYR A 100 1.16 -3.41 -6.01
C TYR A 100 0.22 -3.15 -4.84
N PHE A 101 -0.98 -2.61 -5.09
CA PHE A 101 -1.96 -2.37 -4.04
C PHE A 101 -2.46 -3.65 -3.36
N LYS A 102 -2.61 -4.77 -4.10
CA LYS A 102 -2.95 -6.07 -3.50
C LYS A 102 -1.88 -6.55 -2.52
N ILE A 103 -0.60 -6.33 -2.84
CA ILE A 103 0.51 -6.65 -1.93
C ILE A 103 0.45 -5.78 -0.68
N LEU A 104 0.21 -4.47 -0.84
CA LEU A 104 0.09 -3.56 0.31
C LEU A 104 -1.09 -3.93 1.21
N GLU A 105 -2.25 -4.25 0.63
CA GLU A 105 -3.46 -4.67 1.36
C GLU A 105 -3.21 -5.99 2.11
N SER A 106 -2.66 -7.00 1.42
CA SER A 106 -2.40 -8.32 2.00
C SER A 106 -1.42 -8.29 3.18
N ASN A 107 -0.50 -7.32 3.18
CA ASN A 107 0.47 -7.13 4.26
C ASN A 107 0.02 -6.08 5.30
N GLY A 108 -1.20 -5.54 5.18
CA GLY A 108 -1.75 -4.57 6.12
C GLY A 108 -1.05 -3.22 6.13
N TYR A 109 -0.41 -2.82 5.03
CA TYR A 109 0.16 -1.47 4.86
C TYR A 109 -0.89 -0.44 4.47
N VAL A 110 -1.91 -0.88 3.73
CA VAL A 110 -3.04 -0.03 3.33
C VAL A 110 -4.36 -0.72 3.63
N VAL A 111 -5.38 0.08 3.88
CA VAL A 111 -6.79 -0.32 3.95
C VAL A 111 -7.57 0.41 2.87
N PHE A 112 -8.76 -0.05 2.53
CA PHE A 112 -9.60 0.59 1.51
C PHE A 112 -10.94 1.03 2.08
N LEU A 113 -11.28 2.30 1.82
CA LEU A 113 -12.42 2.97 2.46
C LEU A 113 -13.81 2.50 2.03
N ASN A 114 -13.95 1.47 1.20
CA ASN A 114 -15.26 0.92 0.80
C ASN A 114 -15.23 -0.60 0.53
N GLY A 115 -14.39 -1.37 1.24
CA GLY A 115 -14.25 -2.81 1.02
C GLY A 115 -14.43 -3.69 2.26
N SER A 116 -15.15 -3.24 3.28
CA SER A 116 -15.57 -4.10 4.38
C SER A 116 -16.76 -4.97 3.93
N SER A 117 -16.47 -5.98 3.13
CA SER A 117 -17.32 -7.15 2.97
C SER A 117 -16.48 -8.37 3.29
N ASP A 118 -16.77 -8.95 4.43
CA ASP A 118 -16.35 -10.27 4.92
C ASP A 118 -14.97 -10.35 5.60
N LYS A 119 -15.04 -10.36 6.95
CA LYS A 119 -14.12 -11.07 7.84
C LYS A 119 -14.25 -12.58 7.62
#